data_AF-A0A177I0G9-F1
#
_entry.id   AF-A0A177I0G9-F1
#
_cell.length_a   1.000
_cell.length_b   1.000
_cell.length_c   1.000
_cell.angle_alpha   90.00
_cell.angle_beta   90.00
_cell.angle_gamma   90.00
#
_symmetry.space_group_name_H-M   'P 1'
#
loop_
_entity.id
_entity.type
_entity.pdbx_description
1 polymer ?
#
loop_
_entity_poly.entity_id
_entity_poly.type
_entity_poly.pdbx_seq_one_letter_code
_entity_poly.pdbx_strand_id
1 'polypeptide(L)' 'MLGVRISSTPPRDARTGPDTVALGVEEPDGTFTVLGTLDGRCLSTEVAGGFTGRVIGLYPSAGTVHFDWCDYEPLGL' A
#
# COMPACT_ATOMS: atom_id res chain seq x y z
N MET A 1 -3.03 -5.61 13.59
CA MET A 1 -3.09 -6.21 12.23
C MET A 1 -2.15 -5.44 11.31
N LEU A 2 -1.36 -6.11 10.45
CA LEU A 2 -0.56 -5.41 9.43
C LEU A 2 -1.48 -4.84 8.35
N GLY A 3 -1.28 -3.57 7.98
CA GLY A 3 -2.13 -2.92 6.98
C GLY A 3 -1.38 -2.02 6.02
N VAL A 4 -2.01 -1.81 4.86
CA VAL A 4 -1.58 -0.89 3.81
C VAL A 4 -2.75 0.05 3.55
N ARG A 5 -2.52 1.37 3.66
CA ARG A 5 -3.52 2.39 3.31
C ARG A 5 -3.04 3.21 2.12
N ILE A 6 -3.91 3.36 1.13
CA ILE A 6 -3.66 4.19 -0.06
C ILE A 6 -4.55 5.42 0.06
N SER A 7 -3.96 6.60 -0.10
CA SER A 7 -4.70 7.86 -0.06
C SER A 7 -4.35 8.71 -1.28
N SER A 8 -5.34 9.39 -1.85
CA SER A 8 -5.09 10.36 -2.89
C SER A 8 -4.44 11.63 -2.33
N THR A 9 -3.72 12.32 -3.19
CA THR A 9 -3.02 13.57 -2.97
C THR A 9 -3.33 14.48 -4.16
N PRO A 10 -3.36 15.81 -3.94
CA PRO A 10 -3.64 16.75 -5.02
C PRO A 10 -2.64 16.60 -6.17
N PRO A 11 -3.09 16.58 -7.44
CA PRO A 11 -2.21 16.54 -8.59
C PRO A 11 -1.24 17.73 -8.58
N ARG A 12 0.05 17.48 -8.80
CA ARG A 12 1.08 18.54 -8.88
C ARG A 12 1.44 18.90 -10.32
N ASP A 13 1.36 17.96 -11.25
CA ASP A 13 1.56 18.18 -12.69
C ASP A 13 0.85 17.10 -13.55
N ALA A 14 1.09 17.10 -14.86
CA ALA A 14 0.52 16.16 -15.83
C ALA A 14 1.25 14.80 -15.92
N ARG A 15 2.33 14.56 -15.16
CA ARG A 15 3.23 13.39 -15.23
C ARG A 15 3.24 12.62 -13.90
N THR A 16 2.15 11.87 -13.73
CA THR A 16 1.94 10.67 -12.90
C THR A 16 2.01 10.78 -11.37
N GLY A 17 0.99 10.17 -10.74
CA GLY A 17 1.04 9.52 -9.42
C GLY A 17 0.51 10.36 -8.26
N PRO A 18 -0.80 10.34 -8.01
CA PRO A 18 -1.40 11.19 -7.00
C PRO A 18 -1.55 10.46 -5.66
N ASP A 19 -0.92 9.31 -5.37
CA ASP A 19 -1.21 8.59 -4.12
C ASP A 19 -0.02 8.42 -3.17
N THR A 20 -0.34 8.37 -1.88
CA THR A 20 0.59 8.01 -0.81
C THR A 20 0.22 6.62 -0.30
N VAL A 21 1.22 5.76 -0.20
CA VAL A 21 1.10 4.41 0.38
C VAL A 21 1.64 4.45 1.80
N ALA A 22 0.79 4.23 2.79
CA ALA A 22 1.17 4.11 4.19
C ALA A 22 1.20 2.64 4.62
N LEU A 23 2.31 2.23 5.24
CA LEU A 23 2.48 0.93 5.87
C LEU A 23 2.33 1.11 7.37
N GLY A 24 1.54 0.26 8.02
CA GLY A 24 1.24 0.43 9.43
C GLY A 24 0.67 -0.80 10.10
N VAL A 25 0.41 -0.64 11.40
CA VAL A 25 -0.26 -1.63 12.22
C VAL A 25 -1.55 -1.03 12.74
N GLU A 26 -2.64 -1.75 12.56
CA GLU A 26 -3.90 -1.45 13.22
C GLU A 26 -3.91 -2.07 14.63
N GLU A 27 -4.15 -1.23 15.61
CA GLU A 27 -4.26 -1.58 17.03
C GLU A 27 -5.66 -2.15 17.32
N PRO A 28 -5.84 -2.90 18.44
CA PRO A 28 -7.15 -3.48 18.79
C PRO A 28 -8.29 -2.47 18.96
N ASP A 29 -7.96 -1.19 19.17
CA ASP A 29 -8.94 -0.10 19.28
C ASP A 29 -9.31 0.53 17.92
N GLY A 30 -8.79 0.00 16.82
CA GLY A 30 -9.00 0.49 15.44
C GLY A 30 -8.06 1.62 15.02
N THR A 31 -7.14 2.06 15.91
CA THR A 31 -6.15 3.07 15.57
C THR A 31 -5.12 2.50 14.59
N PHE A 32 -4.81 3.24 13.52
CA PHE A 32 -3.77 2.84 12.57
C PHE A 32 -2.48 3.60 12.83
N THR A 33 -1.50 2.90 13.39
CA THR A 33 -0.16 3.43 13.65
C THR A 33 0.69 3.30 12.38
N VAL A 34 1.00 4.44 11.76
CA VAL A 34 1.85 4.49 10.57
C VAL A 34 3.31 4.23 10.95
N LEU A 35 3.92 3.25 10.30
CA LEU A 35 5.34 2.93 10.44
C LEU A 35 6.20 3.59 9.35
N GLY A 36 5.60 3.86 8.20
CA GLY A 36 6.28 4.54 7.10
C GLY A 36 5.33 4.88 5.95
N THR A 37 5.74 5.86 5.15
CA THR A 37 5.00 6.32 3.97
C THR A 37 5.90 6.34 2.75
N LEU A 38 5.34 5.97 1.60
CA LEU A 38 6.01 6.01 0.30
C LEU A 38 5.18 6.82 -0.69
N ASP A 39 5.88 7.60 -1.51
CA ASP A 39 5.30 8.24 -2.69
C ASP A 39 4.98 7.16 -3.75
N GLY A 40 3.71 7.01 -4.11
CA GLY A 40 3.26 5.96 -5.01
C GLY A 40 3.89 6.01 -6.41
N ARG A 41 4.45 7.17 -6.81
CA ARG A 41 5.25 7.30 -8.05
C ARG A 41 6.43 6.34 -8.07
N CYS A 42 7.05 6.05 -6.93
CA CYS A 42 8.16 5.12 -6.84
C CYS A 42 7.76 3.67 -7.19
N LEU A 43 6.46 3.36 -7.23
CA LEU A 43 5.91 2.05 -7.55
C LEU A 43 5.21 2.02 -8.91
N SER A 44 5.31 3.08 -9.70
CA SER A 44 4.68 3.15 -11.03
C SER A 44 5.51 2.43 -12.08
N THR A 45 4.90 2.09 -13.22
CA THR A 45 5.61 1.46 -14.35
C THR A 45 6.57 2.43 -15.04
N GLU A 46 6.32 3.74 -14.98
CA GLU A 46 7.25 4.75 -15.50
C GLU A 46 8.58 4.78 -14.73
N VAL A 47 8.57 4.46 -13.44
CA VAL A 47 9.76 4.45 -12.58
C VAL A 47 10.35 3.04 -12.45
N ALA A 48 9.52 2.04 -12.12
CA ALA A 48 9.96 0.66 -11.92
C ALA A 48 10.20 -0.09 -13.25
N GLY A 49 9.68 0.43 -14.37
CA GLY A 49 9.71 -0.23 -15.67
C GLY A 49 8.70 -1.39 -15.79
N GLY A 50 8.66 -2.00 -16.97
CA GLY A 50 7.81 -3.16 -17.26
C GLY A 50 6.36 -2.81 -17.62
N PHE A 51 5.49 -3.83 -17.57
CA PHE A 51 4.10 -3.75 -18.06
C PHE A 51 3.06 -4.18 -17.01
N THR A 52 3.47 -4.30 -15.74
CA THR A 52 2.63 -4.80 -14.64
C THR A 52 2.21 -3.69 -13.70
N GLY A 53 1.02 -3.80 -13.11
CA GLY A 53 0.57 -2.91 -12.03
C GLY A 53 1.07 -3.32 -10.64
N ARG A 54 0.70 -2.52 -9.63
CA ARG A 54 0.96 -2.81 -8.22
C ARG A 54 0.16 -4.03 -7.74
N VAL A 55 0.78 -4.85 -6.89
CA VAL A 55 0.13 -5.96 -6.18
C VAL A 55 0.45 -5.81 -4.69
N ILE A 56 -0.56 -6.00 -3.84
CA ILE A 56 -0.39 -6.14 -2.39
C ILE A 56 -0.54 -7.63 -2.08
N GLY A 57 0.45 -8.21 -1.42
CA GLY A 57 0.48 -9.65 -1.15
C GLY A 57 1.12 -9.98 0.19
N LEU A 58 0.76 -11.16 0.70
CA LEU A 58 1.31 -11.73 1.92
C LEU A 58 2.48 -12.65 1.57
N TYR A 59 3.64 -12.41 2.19
CA TYR A 59 4.86 -13.15 1.87
C TYR A 59 5.67 -13.45 3.14
N PRO A 60 5.86 -14.72 3.53
CA PRO A 60 6.80 -15.08 4.59
C PRO A 60 8.23 -15.01 4.05
N SER A 61 9.08 -14.22 4.70
CA SER A 61 10.51 -14.12 4.32
C SER A 61 11.33 -15.34 4.74
N ALA A 62 10.88 -16.07 5.77
CA ALA A 62 11.50 -17.31 6.24
C ALA A 62 10.47 -18.19 6.98
N GLY A 63 10.69 -19.50 6.95
CA GLY A 63 9.84 -20.48 7.64
C GLY A 63 8.43 -20.56 7.06
N THR A 64 7.50 -21.03 7.90
CA THR A 64 6.07 -21.17 7.55
C THR A 64 5.25 -20.20 8.39
N VAL A 65 4.45 -19.37 7.75
CA VAL A 65 3.50 -18.46 8.40
C VAL A 65 2.09 -18.82 7.98
N HIS A 66 1.19 -18.87 8.95
CA HIS A 66 -0.25 -19.01 8.72
C HIS A 66 -0.88 -17.61 8.78
N PHE A 67 -1.50 -17.20 7.67
CA PHE A 67 -2.33 -16.01 7.61
C PHE A 67 -3.79 -16.46 7.74
N ASP A 68 -4.47 -15.98 8.78
CA ASP A 68 -5.86 -16.35 9.06
C ASP A 68 -6.82 -15.71 8.05
N TRP A 69 -6.57 -14.46 7.69
CA TRP A 69 -7.40 -13.69 6.76
C TRP A 69 -6.61 -12.56 6.08
N CYS A 70 -7.21 -12.03 5.01
CA CYS A 70 -6.74 -10.85 4.30
C CYS A 70 -7.95 -10.07 3.79
N ASP A 71 -8.16 -8.87 4.33
CA ASP A 71 -9.24 -7.99 3.91
C ASP A 71 -8.72 -6.95 2.90
N TYR A 72 -9.56 -6.63 1.92
CA TYR A 72 -9.30 -5.59 0.94
C TYR A 72 -10.55 -4.73 0.77
N GLU A 73 -10.43 -3.47 1.15
CA GLU A 73 -11.47 -2.46 0.95
C GLU A 73 -11.03 -1.48 -0.14
N PRO A 74 -11.73 -1.43 -1.29
CA PRO A 74 -11.43 -0.44 -2.31
C PRO A 74 -11.79 0.96 -1.81
N LEU A 75 -11.02 1.96 -2.25
CA LEU A 75 -11.43 3.36 -2.10
C LEU A 75 -12.78 3.54 -2.80
N GLY A 76 -13.78 4.05 -2.08
CA GLY A 76 -15.08 4.38 -2.65
C GLY A 76 -14.94 5.35 -3.84
N LEU A 77 -15.87 5.25 -4.80
CA LEU A 77 -15.99 6.18 -5.92
C LEU A 77 -16.43 7.58 -5.47
#